data_AF-A0A660PTI2-F1
#
_entry.id   AF-A0A660PTI2-F1
#
_cell.length_a   1.000
_cell.length_b   1.000
_cell.length_c   1.000
_cell.angle_alpha   90.00
_cell.angle_beta   90.00
_cell.angle_gamma   90.00
#
_symmetry.space_group_name_H-M   'P 1'
#
loop_
_entity.id
_entity.type
_entity.pdbx_description
1 polymer ?
#
loop_
_entity_poly.entity_id
_entity_poly.type
_entity_poly.pdbx_seq_one_letter_code
_entity_poly.pdbx_strand_id
1 'polypeptide(L)'
;MFYSRLLIIIVPMKSFRLWVTIAVSLLISAAAFGRDDTFIERQYFKYSAPTMQFINTIDSAVTFARSRLYVILNDTLDYKPKIYIRDNLADFKALIGTAFPDWGAAAALPYREMIALKSPAHFRLGKSLKELIKHEYAHLVLQDRLYHTRPPRWLDEGVAMYTAAEWGWGNNLAMSRAVVFNGLISLSEIENMNRFSEGKAQIAYAESYLAVKYLLDEYGVETLNILLDNLRDRKSIDDALSLSIGGTLEDFEDEFFAVVKERYNIMSLFGDLYFIWIFLALVIVIGFILKMRKKKRMYKKWEDDEAYHSTDFDYGDPDNPEEYDDEDKPWA
;
A
#
# COMPACT_ATOMS: atom_id res chain seq x y z
N MET A 1 30.93 80.97 23.34
CA MET A 1 30.57 80.28 24.58
C MET A 1 29.43 79.33 24.25
N PHE A 2 29.72 78.03 24.23
CA PHE A 2 28.80 76.96 23.85
C PHE A 2 27.72 76.76 24.92
N TYR A 3 26.45 76.65 24.54
CA TYR A 3 25.47 75.87 25.30
C TYR A 3 24.62 75.04 24.36
N SER A 4 24.97 73.74 24.33
CA SER A 4 24.16 72.64 23.82
C SER A 4 22.95 72.44 24.74
N ARG A 5 21.75 72.29 24.17
CA ARG A 5 20.61 71.66 24.86
C ARG A 5 20.21 70.42 24.08
N LEU A 6 20.60 69.26 24.62
CA LEU A 6 20.12 67.94 24.25
C LEU A 6 18.59 67.89 24.38
N LEU A 7 17.90 67.56 23.29
CA LEU A 7 16.52 67.08 23.32
C LEU A 7 16.56 65.59 23.69
N ILE A 8 16.25 65.26 24.95
CA ILE A 8 16.04 63.87 25.37
C ILE A 8 14.65 63.47 24.87
N ILE A 9 14.61 62.71 23.77
CA ILE A 9 13.39 62.06 23.30
C ILE A 9 13.08 60.91 24.25
N ILE A 10 12.17 61.15 25.20
CA ILE A 10 11.63 60.10 26.07
C ILE A 10 10.64 59.29 25.23
N VAL A 11 11.10 58.16 24.68
CA VAL A 11 10.23 57.17 24.04
C VAL A 11 9.43 56.47 25.14
N PRO A 12 8.08 56.48 25.11
CA PRO A 12 7.28 55.87 26.17
C PRO A 12 7.49 54.35 26.25
N MET A 13 7.75 53.80 27.44
CA MET A 13 8.07 52.37 27.68
C MET A 13 7.13 51.34 27.01
N LYS A 14 5.89 51.70 26.70
CA LYS A 14 4.93 50.82 25.98
C LYS A 14 5.30 50.62 24.50
N SER A 15 5.85 51.63 23.82
CA SER A 15 6.28 51.48 22.43
C SER A 15 7.56 50.67 22.33
N PHE A 16 8.49 50.79 23.29
CA PHE A 16 9.70 49.95 23.34
C PHE A 16 9.36 48.45 23.46
N ARG A 17 8.42 48.08 24.33
CA ARG A 17 7.94 46.68 24.41
C ARG A 17 7.29 46.20 23.11
N LEU A 18 6.51 47.05 22.45
CA LEU A 18 5.87 46.73 21.17
C LEU A 18 6.91 46.50 20.06
N TRP A 19 7.93 47.37 19.96
CA TRP A 19 9.04 47.23 19.02
C TRP A 19 9.93 46.03 19.32
N VAL A 20 10.15 45.70 20.59
CA VAL A 20 10.87 44.46 20.98
C VAL A 20 10.05 43.22 20.65
N THR A 21 8.73 43.20 20.87
CA THR A 21 7.90 42.07 20.43
C THR A 21 7.85 41.96 18.91
N ILE A 22 7.76 43.06 18.18
CA ILE A 22 7.79 43.05 16.71
C ILE A 22 9.17 42.59 16.20
N ALA A 23 10.27 43.03 16.82
CA ALA A 23 11.63 42.61 16.47
C ALA A 23 11.91 41.15 16.84
N VAL A 24 11.40 40.66 17.99
CA VAL A 24 11.49 39.25 18.39
C VAL A 24 10.61 38.38 17.51
N SER A 25 9.40 38.82 17.15
CA SER A 25 8.54 38.12 16.19
C SER A 25 9.13 38.13 14.77
N LEU A 26 9.76 39.23 14.33
CA LEU A 26 10.50 39.29 13.06
C LEU A 26 11.77 38.45 13.09
N LEU A 27 12.48 38.36 14.23
CA LEU A 27 13.63 37.48 14.41
C LEU A 27 13.23 36.01 14.49
N ILE A 28 12.08 35.67 15.08
CA ILE A 28 11.52 34.32 15.08
C ILE A 28 11.01 33.95 13.67
N SER A 29 10.41 34.88 12.93
CA SER A 29 10.04 34.67 11.53
C SER A 29 11.25 34.59 10.60
N ALA A 30 12.33 35.34 10.86
CA ALA A 30 13.57 35.27 10.08
C ALA A 30 14.40 34.03 10.44
N ALA A 31 14.40 33.58 11.69
CA ALA A 31 15.04 32.32 12.08
C ALA A 31 14.31 31.07 11.54
N ALA A 32 13.02 31.20 11.21
CA ALA A 32 12.26 30.17 10.50
C ALA A 32 12.47 30.21 8.97
N PHE A 33 12.96 31.32 8.43
CA PHE A 33 13.23 31.53 7.01
C PHE A 33 14.75 31.66 6.77
N GLY A 34 15.45 30.53 6.84
CA GLY A 34 16.87 30.48 6.46
C GLY A 34 17.71 29.56 7.33
N ARG A 35 17.35 28.28 7.44
CA ARG A 35 18.43 27.28 7.52
C ARG A 35 18.94 27.12 6.09
N ASP A 36 20.14 27.60 5.82
CA ASP A 36 20.87 27.19 4.62
C ASP A 36 21.11 25.68 4.74
N ASP A 37 20.18 24.91 4.19
CA ASP A 37 20.32 23.47 4.10
C ASP A 37 21.59 23.15 3.32
N THR A 38 22.52 22.45 3.96
CA THR A 38 23.69 21.93 3.26
C THR A 38 23.25 20.80 2.34
N PHE A 39 23.52 20.94 1.04
CA PHE A 39 23.17 19.92 0.06
C PHE A 39 24.36 19.05 -0.30
N ILE A 40 24.10 17.76 -0.37
CA ILE A 40 25.00 16.77 -0.96
C ILE A 40 24.52 16.54 -2.38
N GLU A 41 25.35 16.91 -3.34
CA GLU A 41 25.02 16.78 -4.76
C GLU A 41 25.48 15.41 -5.29
N ARG A 42 24.57 14.72 -5.98
CA ARG A 42 24.84 13.51 -6.76
C ARG A 42 24.61 13.79 -8.24
N GLN A 43 24.75 12.76 -9.07
CA GLN A 43 24.63 12.88 -10.52
C GLN A 43 23.28 13.49 -10.93
N TYR A 44 22.18 13.01 -10.36
CA TYR A 44 20.82 13.41 -10.75
C TYR A 44 20.02 14.11 -9.64
N PHE A 45 20.51 14.13 -8.39
CA PHE A 45 19.72 14.54 -7.22
C PHE A 45 20.55 15.40 -6.26
N LYS A 46 19.87 16.23 -5.46
CA LYS A 46 20.47 16.99 -4.35
C LYS A 46 19.82 16.58 -3.04
N TYR A 47 20.61 16.26 -2.01
CA TYR A 47 20.11 15.74 -0.74
C TYR A 47 20.37 16.70 0.41
N SER A 48 19.35 16.99 1.22
CA SER A 48 19.52 17.61 2.55
C SER A 48 19.01 16.62 3.60
N ALA A 49 19.92 16.15 4.46
CA ALA A 49 19.61 15.18 5.48
C ALA A 49 20.48 15.41 6.73
N PRO A 50 19.96 15.16 7.95
CA PRO A 50 20.74 15.22 9.18
C PRO A 50 21.88 14.18 9.23
N THR A 51 21.72 13.05 8.53
CA THR A 51 22.70 11.96 8.49
C THR A 51 22.85 11.37 7.09
N MET A 52 24.00 10.74 6.83
CA MET A 52 24.30 10.08 5.54
C MET A 52 23.66 8.70 5.39
N GLN A 53 23.09 8.15 6.46
CA GLN A 53 22.71 6.74 6.59
C GLN A 53 21.81 6.25 5.45
N PHE A 54 20.84 7.08 5.03
CA PHE A 54 19.82 6.68 4.05
C PHE A 54 20.10 7.17 2.64
N ILE A 55 21.07 8.07 2.44
CA ILE A 55 21.29 8.76 1.16
C ILE A 55 21.62 7.76 0.05
N ASN A 56 22.54 6.83 0.28
CA ASN A 56 22.92 5.85 -0.74
C ASN A 56 21.75 4.91 -1.12
N THR A 57 20.92 4.54 -0.13
CA THR A 57 19.73 3.70 -0.36
C THR A 57 18.70 4.43 -1.20
N ILE A 58 18.46 5.70 -0.86
CA ILE A 58 17.55 6.57 -1.59
C ILE A 58 18.06 6.80 -3.01
N ASP A 59 19.32 7.21 -3.17
CA ASP A 59 19.93 7.55 -4.46
C ASP A 59 19.88 6.38 -5.45
N SER A 60 20.18 5.17 -4.98
CA SER A 60 20.02 3.96 -5.78
C SER A 60 18.56 3.73 -6.18
N ALA A 61 17.61 3.94 -5.27
CA ALA A 61 16.19 3.73 -5.54
C ALA A 61 15.63 4.76 -6.55
N VAL A 62 15.94 6.05 -6.39
CA VAL A 62 15.46 7.09 -7.31
C VAL A 62 16.17 7.03 -8.66
N THR A 63 17.44 6.60 -8.72
CA THR A 63 18.12 6.34 -10.00
C THR A 63 17.48 5.17 -10.75
N PHE A 64 17.06 4.12 -10.03
CA PHE A 64 16.29 3.03 -10.62
C PHE A 64 14.90 3.47 -11.09
N ALA A 65 14.18 4.27 -10.30
CA ALA A 65 12.90 4.83 -10.76
C ALA A 65 13.08 5.71 -11.99
N ARG A 66 14.15 6.52 -12.04
CA ARG A 66 14.49 7.34 -13.20
C ARG A 66 14.68 6.51 -14.47
N SER A 67 15.41 5.40 -14.42
CA SER A 67 15.58 4.55 -15.61
C SER A 67 14.26 3.92 -16.05
N ARG A 68 13.42 3.50 -15.11
CA ARG A 68 12.09 2.95 -15.40
C ARG A 68 11.13 3.98 -15.98
N LEU A 69 11.10 5.19 -15.42
CA LEU A 69 10.26 6.30 -15.91
C LEU A 69 10.70 6.77 -17.30
N TYR A 70 12.01 6.83 -17.56
CA TYR A 70 12.52 7.12 -18.90
C TYR A 70 11.98 6.13 -19.94
N VAL A 71 11.88 4.85 -19.60
CA VAL A 71 11.34 3.81 -20.50
C VAL A 71 9.84 3.97 -20.73
N ILE A 72 9.04 4.27 -19.70
CA ILE A 72 7.57 4.27 -19.84
C ILE A 72 6.99 5.64 -20.22
N LEU A 73 7.64 6.75 -19.86
CA LEU A 73 7.16 8.11 -20.12
C LEU A 73 7.94 8.84 -21.23
N ASN A 74 8.96 8.19 -21.80
CA ASN A 74 9.93 8.80 -22.71
C ASN A 74 10.52 10.13 -22.18
N ASP A 75 10.51 10.32 -20.87
CA ASP A 75 10.85 11.60 -20.25
C ASP A 75 11.36 11.42 -18.82
N THR A 76 12.11 12.43 -18.37
CA THR A 76 12.65 12.58 -17.03
C THR A 76 12.88 14.06 -16.74
N LEU A 77 13.11 14.40 -15.48
CA LEU A 77 13.42 15.79 -15.10
C LEU A 77 14.72 16.29 -15.75
N ASP A 78 14.67 17.52 -16.27
CA ASP A 78 15.82 18.28 -16.76
C ASP A 78 16.60 18.97 -15.61
N TYR A 79 15.96 19.07 -14.44
CA TYR A 79 16.54 19.59 -13.20
C TYR A 79 16.96 18.47 -12.23
N LYS A 80 17.79 18.83 -11.25
CA LYS A 80 18.17 17.93 -10.14
C LYS A 80 17.22 18.15 -8.95
N PRO A 81 16.19 17.31 -8.76
CA PRO A 81 15.26 17.47 -7.66
C PRO A 81 15.96 17.43 -6.30
N LYS A 82 15.43 18.23 -5.37
CA LYS A 82 15.91 18.29 -3.99
C LYS A 82 15.17 17.27 -3.14
N ILE A 83 15.88 16.37 -2.49
CA ILE A 83 15.31 15.38 -1.59
C ILE A 83 15.68 15.77 -0.16
N TYR A 84 14.67 16.14 0.62
CA TYR A 84 14.80 16.52 2.02
C TYR A 84 14.40 15.36 2.92
N ILE A 85 15.28 15.01 3.85
CA ILE A 85 15.04 14.00 4.88
C ILE A 85 14.98 14.73 6.22
N ARG A 86 13.90 14.52 6.99
CA ARG A 86 13.69 15.21 8.28
C ARG A 86 13.46 14.24 9.42
N ASP A 87 14.22 14.42 10.50
CA ASP A 87 14.13 13.62 11.73
C ASP A 87 13.00 14.06 12.65
N ASN A 88 12.41 15.23 12.42
CA ASN A 88 11.30 15.74 13.21
C ASN A 88 10.11 16.17 12.34
N LEU A 89 8.91 16.10 12.92
CA LEU A 89 7.66 16.38 12.22
C LEU A 89 7.48 17.87 11.91
N ALA A 90 8.00 18.76 12.75
CA ALA A 90 7.88 20.20 12.56
C ALA A 90 8.62 20.68 11.30
N ASP A 91 9.86 20.24 11.11
CA ASP A 91 10.68 20.55 9.94
C ASP A 91 10.09 19.90 8.67
N PHE A 92 9.52 18.69 8.79
CA PHE A 92 8.79 18.07 7.68
C PHE A 92 7.54 18.88 7.29
N LYS A 93 6.72 19.27 8.28
CA LYS A 93 5.53 20.10 8.06
C LYS A 93 5.87 21.49 7.50
N ALA A 94 6.99 22.08 7.93
CA ALA A 94 7.48 23.36 7.41
C ALA A 94 7.81 23.29 5.91
N LEU A 95 8.31 22.15 5.43
CA LEU A 95 8.62 21.94 4.00
C LEU A 95 7.36 21.75 3.14
N ILE A 96 6.42 20.90 3.59
CA ILE A 96 5.21 20.56 2.80
C ILE A 96 4.11 21.63 2.89
N GLY A 97 4.13 22.44 3.96
CA GLY A 97 3.08 23.43 4.25
C GLY A 97 1.78 22.79 4.76
N THR A 98 0.66 23.49 4.59
CA THR A 98 -0.68 23.06 5.07
C THR A 98 -1.47 22.25 4.04
N ALA A 99 -0.91 22.01 2.86
CA ALA A 99 -1.62 21.44 1.71
C ALA A 99 -1.65 19.89 1.69
N PHE A 100 -0.84 19.23 2.52
CA PHE A 100 -0.70 17.78 2.51
C PHE A 100 -1.33 17.12 3.74
N PRO A 101 -1.91 15.90 3.59
CA PRO A 101 -2.44 15.17 4.73
C PRO A 101 -1.37 14.84 5.76
N ASP A 102 -1.70 14.97 7.05
CA ASP A 102 -0.75 14.77 8.17
C ASP A 102 -0.16 13.35 8.24
N TRP A 103 -0.82 12.37 7.63
CA TRP A 103 -0.46 10.94 7.70
C TRP A 103 0.60 10.50 6.67
N GLY A 104 0.90 11.30 5.64
CA GLY A 104 1.89 10.93 4.61
C GLY A 104 3.31 10.79 5.17
N ALA A 105 4.03 9.72 4.82
CA ALA A 105 5.42 9.50 5.21
C ALA A 105 6.41 10.27 4.33
N ALA A 106 6.00 10.60 3.11
CA ALA A 106 6.70 11.47 2.18
C ALA A 106 5.68 12.31 1.40
N ALA A 107 6.17 13.30 0.65
CA ALA A 107 5.39 14.10 -0.26
C ALA A 107 6.26 14.65 -1.39
N ALA A 108 5.82 14.49 -2.63
CA ALA A 108 6.33 15.17 -3.80
C ALA A 108 5.72 16.57 -3.92
N LEU A 109 6.56 17.58 -4.19
CA LEU A 109 6.15 18.96 -4.46
C LEU A 109 6.72 19.40 -5.81
N PRO A 110 6.04 19.08 -6.93
CA PRO A 110 6.52 19.38 -8.28
C PRO A 110 6.84 20.85 -8.52
N TYR A 111 5.98 21.78 -8.11
CA TYR A 111 6.21 23.23 -8.22
C TYR A 111 7.43 23.75 -7.43
N ARG A 112 7.98 22.94 -6.52
CA ARG A 112 9.17 23.24 -5.72
C ARG A 112 10.34 22.33 -6.08
N GLU A 113 10.21 21.50 -7.11
CA GLU A 113 11.24 20.59 -7.60
C GLU A 113 11.81 19.68 -6.50
N MET A 114 10.96 19.27 -5.53
CA MET A 114 11.46 18.60 -4.33
C MET A 114 10.58 17.46 -3.83
N ILE A 115 11.21 16.55 -3.10
CA ILE A 115 10.55 15.52 -2.31
C ILE A 115 10.91 15.76 -0.84
N ALA A 116 9.91 15.77 0.03
CA ALA A 116 10.10 15.76 1.46
C ALA A 116 9.82 14.36 2.01
N LEU A 117 10.66 13.87 2.91
CA LEU A 117 10.59 12.53 3.48
C LEU A 117 10.80 12.59 5.00
N LYS A 118 9.95 11.87 5.75
CA LYS A 118 10.18 11.58 7.17
C LYS A 118 11.30 10.54 7.30
N SER A 119 12.28 10.81 8.15
CA SER A 119 13.45 9.94 8.33
C SER A 119 13.07 8.57 8.92
N PRO A 120 13.49 7.44 8.30
CA PRO A 120 13.25 6.11 8.86
C PRO A 120 13.90 5.87 10.23
N ALA A 121 14.87 6.70 10.64
CA ALA A 121 15.47 6.60 11.96
C ALA A 121 14.50 6.96 13.09
N HIS A 122 13.49 7.81 12.81
CA HIS A 122 12.58 8.35 13.81
C HIS A 122 11.10 8.07 13.53
N PHE A 123 10.76 7.63 12.31
CA PHE A 123 9.39 7.39 11.89
C PHE A 123 9.19 6.00 11.32
N ARG A 124 8.03 5.40 11.62
CA ARG A 124 7.55 4.22 10.91
C ARG A 124 6.87 4.69 9.62
N LEU A 125 7.42 4.30 8.48
CA LEU A 125 6.95 4.78 7.17
C LEU A 125 5.73 4.01 6.63
N GLY A 126 5.40 2.85 7.22
CA GLY A 126 4.31 1.98 6.74
C GLY A 126 4.62 1.19 5.46
N LYS A 127 5.60 1.63 4.67
CA LYS A 127 6.16 0.95 3.49
C LYS A 127 7.68 0.96 3.53
N SER A 128 8.35 0.25 2.61
CA SER A 128 9.81 0.36 2.53
C SER A 128 10.24 1.74 2.04
N LEU A 129 11.38 2.23 2.53
CA LEU A 129 11.95 3.51 2.10
C LEU A 129 12.14 3.58 0.57
N LYS A 130 12.54 2.46 -0.04
CA LYS A 130 12.77 2.37 -1.49
C LYS A 130 11.47 2.52 -2.26
N GLU A 131 10.40 1.85 -1.85
CA GLU A 131 9.08 1.97 -2.49
C GLU A 131 8.58 3.41 -2.40
N LEU A 132 8.57 3.96 -1.19
CA LEU A 132 8.08 5.31 -0.93
C LEU A 132 8.79 6.36 -1.79
N ILE A 133 10.12 6.35 -1.87
CA ILE A 133 10.82 7.38 -2.64
C ILE A 133 10.68 7.21 -4.15
N LYS A 134 10.54 5.96 -4.65
CA LYS A 134 10.25 5.72 -6.06
C LYS A 134 8.87 6.24 -6.44
N HIS A 135 7.89 6.06 -5.54
CA HIS A 135 6.52 6.54 -5.69
C HIS A 135 6.49 8.08 -5.78
N GLU A 136 7.08 8.78 -4.81
CA GLU A 136 7.13 10.26 -4.84
C GLU A 136 7.90 10.80 -6.05
N TYR A 137 8.98 10.13 -6.46
CA TYR A 137 9.72 10.56 -7.64
C TYR A 137 8.90 10.42 -8.94
N ALA A 138 8.05 9.40 -9.04
CA ALA A 138 7.16 9.24 -10.18
C ALA A 138 6.15 10.39 -10.29
N HIS A 139 5.59 10.86 -9.17
CA HIS A 139 4.73 12.05 -9.18
C HIS A 139 5.46 13.30 -9.68
N LEU A 140 6.73 13.50 -9.28
CA LEU A 140 7.54 14.61 -9.79
C LEU A 140 7.68 14.53 -11.32
N VAL A 141 8.12 13.39 -11.85
CA VAL A 141 8.35 13.22 -13.30
C VAL A 141 7.05 13.33 -14.09
N LEU A 142 5.97 12.71 -13.63
CA LEU A 142 4.70 12.74 -14.33
C LEU A 142 4.12 14.16 -14.37
N GLN A 143 4.16 14.90 -13.27
CA GLN A 143 3.67 16.29 -13.28
C GLN A 143 4.55 17.20 -14.12
N ASP A 144 5.86 16.99 -14.15
CA ASP A 144 6.78 17.72 -15.03
C ASP A 144 6.45 17.46 -16.51
N ARG A 145 6.28 16.19 -16.89
CA ARG A 145 5.87 15.74 -18.24
C ARG A 145 4.56 16.38 -18.74
N LEU A 146 3.68 16.73 -17.80
CA LEU A 146 2.37 17.33 -18.05
C LEU A 146 2.35 18.86 -17.89
N TYR A 147 3.51 19.52 -17.76
CA TYR A 147 3.64 20.95 -17.46
C TYR A 147 2.77 21.39 -16.28
N HIS A 148 2.80 20.58 -15.21
CA HIS A 148 2.03 20.72 -13.98
C HIS A 148 0.50 20.77 -14.17
N THR A 149 0.01 20.31 -15.33
CA THR A 149 -1.41 19.98 -15.49
C THR A 149 -1.72 18.76 -14.65
N ARG A 150 -2.82 18.80 -13.88
CA ARG A 150 -3.22 17.69 -13.01
C ARG A 150 -3.75 16.53 -13.88
N PRO A 151 -3.07 15.37 -13.91
CA PRO A 151 -3.64 14.18 -14.55
C PRO A 151 -4.85 13.66 -13.76
N PRO A 152 -5.66 12.77 -14.35
CA PRO A 152 -6.58 11.95 -13.59
C PRO A 152 -5.84 11.20 -12.48
N ARG A 153 -6.46 11.11 -11.31
CA ARG A 153 -5.85 10.58 -10.11
C ARG A 153 -5.49 9.10 -10.24
N TRP A 154 -6.31 8.31 -10.91
CA TRP A 154 -5.99 6.90 -11.16
C TRP A 154 -4.71 6.75 -11.99
N LEU A 155 -4.43 7.68 -12.91
CA LEU A 155 -3.23 7.66 -13.74
C LEU A 155 -2.01 8.12 -12.93
N ASP A 156 -2.15 9.18 -12.13
CA ASP A 156 -1.08 9.68 -11.25
C ASP A 156 -0.61 8.61 -10.25
N GLU A 157 -1.56 8.09 -9.47
CA GLU A 157 -1.30 7.07 -8.46
C GLU A 157 -0.86 5.76 -9.14
N GLY A 158 -1.45 5.41 -10.29
CA GLY A 158 -1.12 4.21 -11.04
C GLY A 158 0.31 4.18 -11.57
N VAL A 159 0.77 5.27 -12.18
CA VAL A 159 2.17 5.42 -12.64
C VAL A 159 3.14 5.38 -11.47
N ALA A 160 2.78 6.00 -10.34
CA ALA A 160 3.59 5.98 -9.13
C ALA A 160 3.71 4.57 -8.54
N MET A 161 2.60 3.85 -8.41
CA MET A 161 2.57 2.46 -7.96
C MET A 161 3.32 1.53 -8.93
N TYR A 162 3.15 1.71 -10.24
CA TYR A 162 3.82 0.92 -11.27
C TYR A 162 5.34 1.11 -11.26
N THR A 163 5.79 2.34 -11.03
CA THR A 163 7.21 2.69 -10.94
C THR A 163 7.83 2.18 -9.64
N ALA A 164 7.11 2.32 -8.53
CA ALA A 164 7.54 1.81 -7.24
C ALA A 164 7.55 0.27 -7.19
N ALA A 165 6.95 -0.42 -8.18
CA ALA A 165 6.76 -1.86 -8.23
C ALA A 165 6.01 -2.37 -6.99
N GLU A 166 5.04 -1.59 -6.52
CA GLU A 166 4.24 -1.87 -5.33
C GLU A 166 3.13 -2.88 -5.62
N TRP A 167 3.51 -4.10 -6.00
CA TRP A 167 2.57 -5.21 -6.14
C TRP A 167 2.97 -6.38 -5.27
N GLY A 168 2.17 -6.64 -4.24
CA GLY A 168 2.38 -7.74 -3.31
C GLY A 168 1.11 -8.54 -3.04
N TRP A 169 1.23 -9.58 -2.22
CA TRP A 169 0.13 -10.46 -1.86
C TRP A 169 -1.08 -9.72 -1.25
N GLY A 170 -0.83 -8.66 -0.46
CA GLY A 170 -1.90 -7.83 0.09
C GLY A 170 -2.77 -7.14 -0.97
N ASN A 171 -2.17 -6.76 -2.11
CA ASN A 171 -2.91 -6.13 -3.21
C ASN A 171 -3.74 -7.17 -3.98
N ASN A 172 -3.21 -8.38 -4.19
CA ASN A 172 -4.00 -9.48 -4.74
C ASN A 172 -5.23 -9.77 -3.88
N LEU A 173 -5.04 -9.89 -2.56
CA LEU A 173 -6.16 -10.15 -1.64
C LEU A 173 -7.17 -9.00 -1.62
N ALA A 174 -6.71 -7.75 -1.64
CA ALA A 174 -7.58 -6.59 -1.71
C ALA A 174 -8.42 -6.59 -3.01
N MET A 175 -7.80 -6.86 -4.16
CA MET A 175 -8.49 -6.93 -5.45
C MET A 175 -9.45 -8.11 -5.54
N SER A 176 -9.06 -9.30 -5.09
CA SER A 176 -9.98 -10.45 -5.05
C SER A 176 -11.18 -10.20 -4.16
N ARG A 177 -10.99 -9.53 -3.01
CA ARG A 177 -12.12 -9.10 -2.17
C ARG A 177 -12.99 -8.08 -2.89
N ALA A 178 -12.39 -7.06 -3.52
CA ALA A 178 -13.13 -6.05 -4.27
C ALA A 178 -13.96 -6.67 -5.39
N VAL A 179 -13.41 -7.60 -6.17
CA VAL A 179 -14.15 -8.31 -7.23
C VAL A 179 -15.27 -9.17 -6.67
N VAL A 180 -14.99 -10.00 -5.66
CA VAL A 180 -15.99 -10.95 -5.10
C VAL A 180 -17.16 -10.23 -4.42
N PHE A 181 -16.91 -9.09 -3.78
CA PHE A 181 -17.94 -8.32 -3.07
C PHE A 181 -18.46 -7.11 -3.86
N ASN A 182 -18.19 -7.04 -5.17
CA ASN A 182 -18.60 -5.94 -6.05
C ASN A 182 -18.22 -4.55 -5.51
N GLY A 183 -17.01 -4.44 -4.98
CA GLY A 183 -16.41 -3.25 -4.41
C GLY A 183 -15.35 -2.60 -5.31
N LEU A 184 -15.36 -2.90 -6.62
CA LEU A 184 -14.54 -2.17 -7.59
C LEU A 184 -14.96 -0.69 -7.63
N ILE A 185 -14.01 0.21 -7.81
CA ILE A 185 -14.23 1.66 -7.79
C ILE A 185 -14.03 2.17 -9.21
N SER A 186 -15.02 2.87 -9.76
CA SER A 186 -14.86 3.51 -11.07
C SER A 186 -13.66 4.45 -11.06
N LEU A 187 -12.93 4.53 -12.17
CA LEU A 187 -11.76 5.37 -12.35
C LEU A 187 -12.09 6.85 -12.13
N SER A 188 -13.33 7.25 -12.45
CA SER A 188 -13.84 8.60 -12.16
C SER A 188 -14.03 8.85 -10.65
N GLU A 189 -14.47 7.85 -9.89
CA GLU A 189 -14.66 7.99 -8.45
C GLU A 189 -13.32 8.07 -7.69
N ILE A 190 -12.24 7.49 -8.23
CA ILE A 190 -10.88 7.57 -7.68
C ILE A 190 -10.39 9.03 -7.52
N GLU A 191 -10.93 10.00 -8.27
CA GLU A 191 -10.66 11.43 -8.04
C GLU A 191 -10.92 11.87 -6.59
N ASN A 192 -11.89 11.22 -5.93
CA ASN A 192 -12.29 11.51 -4.56
C ASN A 192 -11.53 10.66 -3.51
N MET A 193 -10.43 9.99 -3.90
CA MET A 193 -9.68 9.07 -3.02
C MET A 193 -9.26 9.69 -1.68
N ASN A 194 -9.08 11.00 -1.59
CA ASN A 194 -8.76 11.68 -0.32
C ASN A 194 -9.88 11.64 0.72
N ARG A 195 -11.10 11.30 0.31
CA ARG A 195 -12.29 11.15 1.19
C ARG A 195 -12.56 9.70 1.55
N PHE A 196 -11.81 8.76 0.99
CA PHE A 196 -12.03 7.34 1.21
C PHE A 196 -11.55 6.89 2.59
N SER A 197 -12.15 5.82 3.10
CA SER A 197 -11.57 5.08 4.21
C SER A 197 -10.26 4.44 3.78
N GLU A 198 -9.38 4.11 4.73
CA GLU A 198 -8.08 3.47 4.45
C GLU A 198 -8.22 2.22 3.57
N GLY A 199 -9.18 1.34 3.88
CA GLY A 199 -9.42 0.13 3.09
C GLY A 199 -9.89 0.42 1.66
N LYS A 200 -10.74 1.43 1.45
CA LYS A 200 -11.19 1.82 0.11
C LYS A 200 -10.08 2.52 -0.67
N ALA A 201 -9.25 3.33 -0.02
CA ALA A 201 -8.05 3.92 -0.62
C ALA A 201 -7.06 2.84 -1.07
N GLN A 202 -6.87 1.77 -0.28
CA GLN A 202 -6.01 0.64 -0.66
C GLN A 202 -6.50 -0.04 -1.95
N ILE A 203 -7.82 -0.23 -2.10
CA ILE A 203 -8.42 -0.76 -3.33
C ILE A 203 -8.14 0.20 -4.50
N ALA A 204 -8.41 1.50 -4.30
CA ALA A 204 -8.18 2.51 -5.35
C ALA A 204 -6.70 2.57 -5.81
N TYR A 205 -5.73 2.43 -4.91
CA TYR A 205 -4.31 2.32 -5.26
C TYR A 205 -4.00 1.07 -6.09
N ALA A 206 -4.57 -0.08 -5.71
CA ALA A 206 -4.39 -1.33 -6.43
C ALA A 206 -5.06 -1.32 -7.82
N GLU A 207 -6.25 -0.75 -7.93
CA GLU A 207 -6.96 -0.54 -9.20
C GLU A 207 -6.19 0.41 -10.12
N SER A 208 -5.71 1.53 -9.58
CA SER A 208 -4.89 2.50 -10.33
C SER A 208 -3.63 1.85 -10.90
N TYR A 209 -2.93 1.03 -10.11
CA TYR A 209 -1.80 0.23 -10.60
C TYR A 209 -2.21 -0.71 -11.73
N LEU A 210 -3.32 -1.46 -11.54
CA LEU A 210 -3.77 -2.42 -12.53
C LEU A 210 -4.24 -1.76 -13.81
N ALA A 211 -4.87 -0.59 -13.74
CA ALA A 211 -5.31 0.19 -14.90
C ALA A 211 -4.09 0.65 -15.73
N VAL A 212 -3.06 1.22 -15.09
CA VAL A 212 -1.83 1.60 -15.80
C VAL A 212 -1.08 0.38 -16.33
N LYS A 213 -1.03 -0.71 -15.56
CA LYS A 213 -0.45 -1.96 -16.04
C LYS A 213 -1.19 -2.49 -17.26
N TYR A 214 -2.52 -2.49 -17.23
CA TYR A 214 -3.35 -2.94 -18.33
C TYR A 214 -3.15 -2.08 -19.58
N LEU A 215 -3.16 -0.74 -19.42
CA LEU A 215 -2.84 0.20 -20.49
C LEU A 215 -1.49 -0.11 -21.14
N LEU A 216 -0.45 -0.37 -20.34
CA LEU A 216 0.88 -0.70 -20.83
C LEU A 216 0.96 -2.08 -21.49
N ASP A 217 0.30 -3.08 -20.92
CA ASP A 217 0.34 -4.47 -21.40
C ASP A 217 -0.45 -4.64 -22.72
N GLU A 218 -1.61 -3.99 -22.84
CA GLU A 218 -2.53 -4.13 -23.98
C GLU A 218 -2.21 -3.12 -25.10
N TYR A 219 -2.00 -1.86 -24.73
CA TYR A 219 -1.85 -0.76 -25.69
C TYR A 219 -0.41 -0.28 -25.88
N GLY A 220 0.51 -0.68 -25.00
CA GLY A 220 1.94 -0.35 -25.11
C GLY A 220 2.33 1.03 -24.56
N VAL A 221 3.64 1.26 -24.52
CA VAL A 221 4.26 2.48 -23.97
C VAL A 221 3.96 3.70 -24.84
N GLU A 222 3.97 3.54 -26.16
CA GLU A 222 3.69 4.61 -27.12
C GLU A 222 2.30 5.21 -26.90
N THR A 223 1.31 4.36 -26.63
CA THR A 223 -0.07 4.78 -26.39
C THR A 223 -0.22 5.57 -25.09
N LEU A 224 0.47 5.15 -24.02
CA LEU A 224 0.55 5.95 -22.78
C LEU A 224 1.12 7.34 -23.08
N ASN A 225 2.15 7.44 -23.92
CA ASN A 225 2.75 8.73 -24.26
C ASN A 225 1.83 9.62 -25.09
N ILE A 226 1.05 9.06 -26.01
CA ILE A 226 0.01 9.79 -26.75
C ILE A 226 -1.07 10.32 -25.79
N LEU A 227 -1.51 9.49 -24.82
CA LEU A 227 -2.44 9.91 -23.77
C LEU A 227 -1.87 11.10 -22.98
N LEU A 228 -0.60 11.00 -22.54
CA LEU A 228 0.05 12.06 -21.76
C LEU A 228 0.25 13.36 -22.57
N ASP A 229 0.56 13.28 -23.86
CA ASP A 229 0.65 14.46 -24.72
C ASP A 229 -0.70 15.17 -24.86
N ASN A 230 -1.79 14.41 -25.03
CA ASN A 230 -3.14 14.96 -25.09
C ASN A 230 -3.57 15.59 -23.75
N LEU A 231 -3.21 14.98 -22.61
CA LEU A 231 -3.47 15.54 -21.29
C LEU A 231 -2.63 16.81 -21.03
N ARG A 232 -1.37 16.83 -21.47
CA ARG A 232 -0.52 18.03 -21.42
C ARG A 232 -1.16 19.18 -22.20
N ASP A 233 -1.77 18.87 -23.33
CA ASP A 233 -2.50 19.84 -24.16
C ASP A 233 -3.90 20.18 -23.61
N ARG A 234 -4.20 19.77 -22.36
CA ARG A 234 -5.40 20.07 -21.58
C ARG A 234 -6.71 19.54 -22.18
N LYS A 235 -6.62 18.46 -22.98
CA LYS A 235 -7.82 17.74 -23.42
C LYS A 235 -8.49 17.07 -22.21
N SER A 236 -9.80 16.82 -22.35
CA SER A 236 -10.51 16.00 -21.38
C SER A 236 -9.95 14.57 -21.39
N ILE A 237 -10.17 13.82 -20.31
CA ILE A 237 -9.70 12.42 -20.25
C ILE A 237 -10.35 11.56 -21.33
N ASP A 238 -11.64 11.77 -21.63
CA ASP A 238 -12.34 11.06 -22.70
C ASP A 238 -11.75 11.39 -24.08
N ASP A 239 -11.48 12.68 -24.36
CA ASP A 239 -10.84 13.07 -25.63
C ASP A 239 -9.42 12.49 -25.74
N ALA A 240 -8.68 12.50 -24.63
CA ALA A 240 -7.30 12.02 -24.61
C ALA A 240 -7.24 10.50 -24.80
N LEU A 241 -8.14 9.74 -24.18
CA LEU A 241 -8.28 8.30 -24.40
C LEU A 241 -8.81 7.98 -25.80
N SER A 242 -9.77 8.75 -26.31
CA SER A 242 -10.31 8.53 -27.66
C SER A 242 -9.22 8.68 -28.72
N LEU A 243 -8.31 9.65 -28.54
CA LEU A 243 -7.17 9.86 -29.42
C LEU A 243 -6.02 8.86 -29.22
N SER A 244 -5.93 8.20 -28.06
CA SER A 244 -4.85 7.24 -27.77
C SER A 244 -5.25 5.78 -28.03
N ILE A 245 -6.41 5.36 -27.56
CA ILE A 245 -6.90 3.96 -27.60
C ILE A 245 -8.18 3.79 -28.43
N GLY A 246 -8.78 4.88 -28.92
CA GLY A 246 -9.99 4.81 -29.74
C GLY A 246 -11.31 4.72 -28.98
N GLY A 247 -11.29 4.88 -27.65
CA GLY A 247 -12.47 4.78 -26.78
C GLY A 247 -12.48 5.85 -25.67
N THR A 248 -13.61 5.95 -24.98
CA THR A 248 -13.81 6.84 -23.82
C THR A 248 -13.21 6.25 -22.54
N LEU A 249 -13.28 6.99 -21.43
CA LEU A 249 -12.92 6.45 -20.11
C LEU A 249 -13.83 5.28 -19.71
N GLU A 250 -15.11 5.33 -20.08
CA GLU A 250 -16.08 4.26 -19.81
C GLU A 250 -15.73 2.99 -20.60
N ASP A 251 -15.40 3.12 -21.89
CA ASP A 251 -14.99 1.98 -22.72
C ASP A 251 -13.71 1.30 -22.16
N PHE A 252 -12.73 2.11 -21.77
CA PHE A 252 -11.49 1.61 -21.14
C PHE A 252 -11.78 0.92 -19.80
N GLU A 253 -12.63 1.51 -18.96
CA GLU A 253 -13.01 0.96 -17.67
C GLU A 253 -13.71 -0.39 -17.80
N ASP A 254 -14.64 -0.52 -18.75
CA ASP A 254 -15.36 -1.77 -19.01
C ASP A 254 -14.43 -2.90 -19.45
N GLU A 255 -13.53 -2.62 -20.39
CA GLU A 255 -12.54 -3.58 -20.88
C GLU A 255 -11.58 -4.02 -19.75
N PHE A 256 -11.02 -3.04 -19.04
CA PHE A 256 -10.15 -3.24 -17.89
C PHE A 256 -10.84 -4.07 -16.79
N PHE A 257 -12.06 -3.72 -16.42
CA PHE A 257 -12.81 -4.42 -15.38
C PHE A 257 -13.18 -5.84 -15.77
N ALA A 258 -13.42 -6.12 -17.06
CA ALA A 258 -13.61 -7.50 -17.52
C ALA A 258 -12.36 -8.36 -17.21
N VAL A 259 -11.17 -7.86 -17.54
CA VAL A 259 -9.89 -8.54 -17.29
C VAL A 259 -9.63 -8.70 -15.79
N VAL A 260 -9.88 -7.66 -14.99
CA VAL A 260 -9.71 -7.72 -13.52
C VAL A 260 -10.67 -8.73 -12.90
N LYS A 261 -11.93 -8.74 -13.32
CA LYS A 261 -12.94 -9.69 -12.81
C LYS A 261 -12.57 -11.13 -13.17
N GLU A 262 -12.06 -11.37 -14.37
CA GLU A 262 -11.60 -12.69 -14.78
C GLU A 262 -10.41 -13.15 -13.92
N ARG A 263 -9.43 -12.28 -13.71
CA ARG A 263 -8.20 -12.62 -12.97
C ARG A 263 -8.42 -12.81 -11.46
N TYR A 264 -9.24 -11.98 -10.84
CA TYR A 264 -9.41 -11.91 -9.38
C TYR A 264 -10.73 -12.52 -8.90
N ASN A 265 -11.33 -13.41 -9.70
CA ASN A 265 -12.56 -14.12 -9.35
C ASN A 265 -12.44 -15.02 -8.10
N ILE A 266 -13.57 -15.57 -7.64
CA ILE A 266 -13.61 -16.43 -6.44
C ILE A 266 -12.72 -17.67 -6.54
N MET A 267 -12.46 -18.18 -7.75
CA MET A 267 -11.57 -19.32 -7.97
C MET A 267 -10.11 -18.96 -7.67
N SER A 268 -9.70 -17.71 -7.93
CA SER A 268 -8.36 -17.22 -7.57
C SER A 268 -8.13 -17.16 -6.05
N LEU A 269 -9.17 -16.88 -5.25
CA LEU A 269 -9.08 -16.93 -3.79
C LEU A 269 -8.77 -18.35 -3.28
N PHE A 270 -9.35 -19.38 -3.89
CA PHE A 270 -9.05 -20.78 -3.53
C PHE A 270 -7.64 -21.18 -3.95
N GLY A 271 -7.12 -20.63 -5.06
CA GLY A 271 -5.75 -20.83 -5.51
C GLY A 271 -4.71 -20.29 -4.53
N ASP A 272 -4.90 -19.07 -4.02
CA ASP A 272 -3.96 -18.44 -3.08
C ASP A 272 -4.04 -19.00 -1.64
N LEU A 273 -5.16 -19.64 -1.27
CA LEU A 273 -5.38 -20.25 0.05
C LEU A 273 -5.08 -21.75 0.10
N TYR A 274 -4.36 -22.30 -0.88
CA TYR A 274 -4.02 -23.73 -0.91
C TYR A 274 -3.30 -24.19 0.37
N PHE A 275 -2.51 -23.31 1.00
CA PHE A 275 -1.87 -23.58 2.28
C PHE A 275 -2.87 -23.76 3.44
N ILE A 276 -4.01 -23.06 3.44
CA ILE A 276 -5.07 -23.28 4.42
C ILE A 276 -5.69 -24.66 4.21
N TRP A 277 -5.89 -25.08 2.95
CA TRP A 277 -6.40 -26.40 2.65
C TRP A 277 -5.42 -27.52 3.03
N ILE A 278 -4.12 -27.33 2.78
CA ILE A 278 -3.06 -28.24 3.26
C ILE A 278 -3.05 -28.28 4.79
N PHE A 279 -3.11 -27.13 5.46
CA PHE A 279 -3.14 -27.05 6.91
C PHE A 279 -4.39 -27.74 7.49
N LEU A 280 -5.57 -27.49 6.93
CA LEU A 280 -6.82 -28.12 7.34
C LEU A 280 -6.78 -29.63 7.13
N ALA A 281 -6.26 -30.09 5.99
CA ALA A 281 -6.04 -31.51 5.73
C ALA A 281 -5.10 -32.12 6.77
N LEU A 282 -4.00 -31.44 7.12
CA LEU A 282 -3.05 -31.89 8.13
C LEU A 282 -3.67 -31.95 9.53
N VAL A 283 -4.50 -30.97 9.91
CA VAL A 283 -5.27 -31.00 11.17
C VAL A 283 -6.23 -32.18 11.20
N ILE A 284 -6.92 -32.48 10.09
CA ILE A 284 -7.81 -33.65 9.98
C ILE A 284 -7.02 -34.95 10.10
N VAL A 285 -5.86 -35.07 9.42
CA VAL A 285 -5.00 -36.26 9.52
C VAL A 285 -4.47 -36.45 10.94
N ILE A 286 -3.99 -35.39 11.59
CA ILE A 286 -3.53 -35.45 12.98
C ILE A 286 -4.68 -35.86 13.91
N GLY A 287 -5.86 -35.23 13.77
CA GLY A 287 -7.05 -35.59 14.53
C GLY A 287 -7.45 -37.05 14.34
N PHE A 288 -7.38 -37.56 13.11
CA PHE A 288 -7.64 -38.96 12.78
C PHE A 288 -6.61 -39.91 13.44
N ILE A 289 -5.32 -39.58 13.35
CA ILE A 289 -4.24 -40.36 14.00
C ILE A 289 -4.43 -40.37 15.52
N LEU A 290 -4.73 -39.23 16.14
CA LEU A 290 -4.97 -39.13 17.58
C LEU A 290 -6.22 -39.93 17.99
N LYS A 291 -7.30 -39.87 17.20
CA LYS A 291 -8.51 -40.68 17.40
C LYS A 291 -8.21 -42.17 17.29
N MET A 292 -7.46 -42.59 16.28
CA MET A 292 -7.04 -43.99 16.13
C MET A 292 -6.15 -44.46 17.28
N ARG A 293 -5.21 -43.63 17.75
CA ARG A 293 -4.38 -43.92 18.92
C ARG A 293 -5.20 -44.06 20.19
N LYS A 294 -6.18 -43.18 20.42
CA LYS A 294 -7.10 -43.26 21.55
C LYS A 294 -7.97 -44.52 21.48
N LYS A 295 -8.52 -44.83 20.28
CA LYS A 295 -9.30 -46.04 20.01
C LYS A 295 -8.47 -47.28 20.37
N LYS A 296 -7.22 -47.40 19.87
CA LYS A 296 -6.34 -48.54 20.16
C LYS A 296 -6.03 -48.70 21.65
N ARG A 297 -5.84 -47.61 22.40
CA ARG A 297 -5.63 -47.66 23.86
C ARG A 297 -6.87 -48.14 24.61
N MET A 298 -8.06 -47.78 24.13
CA MET A 298 -9.33 -48.21 24.72
C MET A 298 -9.58 -49.70 24.49
N TYR A 299 -9.38 -50.20 23.26
CA TYR A 299 -9.47 -51.65 22.98
C TYR A 299 -8.46 -52.46 23.78
N LYS A 300 -7.21 -52.00 23.89
CA LYS A 300 -6.22 -52.68 24.73
C LYS A 300 -6.67 -52.76 26.19
N LYS A 301 -7.27 -51.68 26.71
CA LYS A 301 -7.83 -51.69 28.07
C LYS A 301 -9.01 -52.66 28.20
N TRP A 302 -9.87 -52.76 27.19
CA TRP A 302 -10.97 -53.74 27.17
C TRP A 302 -10.47 -55.17 27.05
N GLU A 303 -9.43 -55.44 26.24
CA GLU A 303 -8.78 -56.75 26.16
C GLU A 303 -8.13 -57.13 27.50
N ASP A 304 -7.46 -56.18 28.16
CA ASP A 304 -6.91 -56.37 29.50
C ASP A 304 -8.05 -56.65 30.51
N ASP A 305 -9.12 -55.86 30.51
CA ASP A 305 -10.30 -56.03 31.40
C ASP A 305 -11.06 -57.36 31.11
N GLU A 306 -11.23 -57.75 29.84
CA GLU A 306 -11.83 -59.03 29.43
C GLU A 306 -10.96 -60.22 29.84
N ALA A 307 -9.63 -60.13 29.70
CA ALA A 307 -8.72 -61.17 30.20
C ALA A 307 -8.76 -61.32 31.73
N TYR A 308 -9.08 -60.24 32.46
CA TYR A 308 -9.33 -60.30 33.91
C TYR A 308 -10.73 -60.86 34.26
N HIS A 309 -11.71 -60.77 33.36
CA HIS A 309 -13.10 -61.16 33.60
C HIS A 309 -13.54 -62.47 32.90
N SER A 310 -12.72 -63.08 32.03
CA SER A 310 -13.06 -64.27 31.23
C SER A 310 -12.81 -65.62 31.95
N THR A 311 -12.87 -65.69 33.27
CA THR A 311 -12.75 -66.96 34.02
C THR A 311 -14.02 -67.34 34.79
N ASP A 312 -15.19 -66.88 34.38
CA ASP A 312 -16.47 -67.34 34.92
C ASP A 312 -17.56 -67.24 33.84
N PHE A 313 -18.43 -68.24 33.76
CA PHE A 313 -19.49 -68.48 32.75
C PHE A 313 -19.15 -69.43 31.59
N ASP A 314 -19.16 -70.72 31.92
CA ASP A 314 -19.39 -71.86 31.01
C ASP A 314 -20.87 -71.86 30.55
N TYR A 315 -21.12 -71.44 29.31
CA TYR A 315 -22.41 -71.64 28.64
C TYR A 315 -22.24 -72.81 27.68
N GLY A 316 -22.92 -73.92 27.98
CA GLY A 316 -22.87 -75.17 27.22
C GLY A 316 -23.14 -75.01 25.71
N ASP A 317 -22.67 -76.02 24.97
CA ASP A 317 -22.58 -76.06 23.52
C ASP A 317 -23.94 -75.81 22.81
N PRO A 318 -24.09 -74.71 22.06
CA PRO A 318 -25.31 -74.40 21.33
C PRO A 318 -25.58 -75.35 20.15
N ASP A 319 -24.58 -76.10 19.68
CA ASP A 319 -24.73 -77.04 18.56
C ASP A 319 -25.18 -78.44 19.01
N ASN A 320 -25.27 -78.69 20.32
CA ASN A 320 -25.85 -79.91 20.89
C ASN A 320 -26.74 -79.60 22.11
N PRO A 321 -27.90 -78.94 21.90
CA PRO A 321 -28.88 -78.77 22.97
C PRO A 321 -29.38 -80.14 23.44
N GLU A 322 -29.39 -80.38 24.75
CA GLU A 322 -29.95 -81.61 25.33
C GLU A 322 -31.41 -81.78 24.87
N GLU A 323 -31.68 -82.80 24.06
CA GLU A 323 -33.02 -83.14 23.57
C GLU A 323 -33.92 -83.59 24.73
N TYR A 324 -35.01 -82.87 24.96
CA TYR A 324 -36.10 -83.33 25.83
C TYR A 324 -37.03 -84.26 25.02
N ASP A 325 -37.00 -85.55 25.38
CA ASP A 325 -37.79 -86.62 24.77
C ASP A 325 -39.16 -86.71 25.49
N ASP A 326 -40.17 -86.00 24.98
CA ASP A 326 -41.55 -86.04 25.50
C ASP A 326 -42.46 -86.84 24.57
N GLU A 327 -42.40 -88.18 24.69
CA GLU A 327 -43.52 -89.06 24.35
C GLU A 327 -44.71 -88.73 25.28
N ASP A 328 -45.90 -88.58 24.67
CA ASP A 328 -47.24 -88.40 25.27
C ASP A 328 -47.85 -86.99 25.19
N LYS A 329 -48.37 -86.65 24.01
CA LYS A 329 -49.45 -85.64 23.87
C LYS A 329 -50.81 -86.29 24.16
N PRO A 330 -51.76 -85.54 24.77
CA PRO A 330 -52.71 -86.06 25.74
C PRO A 330 -53.99 -86.67 25.13
N TRP A 331 -54.63 -87.59 25.85
CA TRP A 331 -56.06 -87.87 25.67
C TRP A 331 -56.91 -86.80 26.39
N ALA A 332 -58.07 -86.52 25.79
CA ALA A 332 -59.05 -85.50 26.16
C ALA A 332 -59.78 -85.76 27.48
#